data_AF-A0AAV9N2H5-F1
#
_entry.id   AF-A0AAV9N2H5-F1
#
_cell.length_a   1.000
_cell.length_b   1.000
_cell.length_c   1.000
_cell.angle_alpha   90.00
_cell.angle_beta   90.00
_cell.angle_gamma   90.00
#
_symmetry.space_group_name_H-M   'P 1'
#
loop_
_entity.id
_entity.type
_entity.pdbx_description
1 polymer ?
#
loop_
_entity_poly.entity_id
_entity_poly.type
_entity_poly.pdbx_seq_one_letter_code
_entity_poly.pdbx_strand_id
1 'polypeptide(L)'
;MTAKSRRQSWMTYLPTLLVDCESVRPSIRAATLAYYASCTNDPAIEKEAVRWYVAALARQRQCLSRRYAAIADHGASDSIPTDQEICTSMMLLYFELIQPTATASWIKHFSGACQLMVLRRPVNCRRGVSRLFLQSLRVLNVRHSIKFHALSPLASAEWLQSHEQVDTVGDSDEVLDILLALPAYLSGRQREMREACNSSSSVPRIVAEKARIIDLLHWLSKCESRYSSEHGREHELMINRDQCDLGSGDFCYFDVGAMLDSAMIIIAYLILSQRSIWSQDERNSIQEEQHRRSTTIVLNAHRTLKLNPDGLNPGTCLQFVFPLEVVSTYSSDELQREAAQNILDGIGWARL
;
A
#
# COMPACT_ATOMS: atom_id res chain seq x y z
N MET A 1 30.95 -2.46 8.19
CA MET A 1 29.74 -1.74 8.62
C MET A 1 29.07 -1.19 7.38
N THR A 2 28.14 -1.95 6.79
CA THR A 2 27.33 -1.47 5.67
C THR A 2 26.31 -0.47 6.23
N ALA A 3 26.36 0.77 5.77
CA ALA A 3 25.37 1.76 6.13
C ALA A 3 23.98 1.23 5.76
N LYS A 4 23.08 1.07 6.73
CA LYS A 4 21.69 0.70 6.50
C LYS A 4 21.09 1.69 5.50
N SER A 5 20.68 1.19 4.34
CA SER A 5 20.08 2.02 3.29
C SER A 5 18.69 2.46 3.76
N ARG A 6 18.58 3.71 4.23
CA ARG A 6 17.29 4.37 4.47
C ARG A 6 16.50 4.29 3.15
N ARG A 7 15.26 3.79 3.20
CA ARG A 7 14.39 3.71 2.00
C ARG A 7 14.38 5.07 1.30
N GLN A 8 14.87 5.08 0.07
CA GLN A 8 14.94 6.29 -0.74
C GLN A 8 13.57 6.54 -1.37
N SER A 9 13.03 7.75 -1.21
CA SER A 9 11.81 8.13 -1.92
C SER A 9 12.11 8.30 -3.41
N TRP A 10 11.22 7.82 -4.27
CA TRP A 10 11.31 8.09 -5.70
C TRP A 10 11.21 9.58 -6.02
N MET A 11 10.60 10.38 -5.13
CA MET A 11 10.46 11.83 -5.33
C MET A 11 11.82 12.55 -5.42
N THR A 12 12.90 11.96 -4.88
CA THR A 12 14.25 12.53 -5.04
C THR A 12 14.72 12.54 -6.50
N TYR A 13 14.08 11.77 -7.37
CA TYR A 13 14.36 11.70 -8.80
C TYR A 13 13.55 12.70 -9.64
N LEU A 14 12.61 13.45 -9.04
CA LEU A 14 11.81 14.44 -9.76
C LEU A 14 12.65 15.46 -10.56
N PRO A 15 13.76 16.01 -10.03
CA PRO A 15 14.61 16.92 -10.81
C PRO A 15 15.17 16.27 -12.07
N THR A 16 15.65 15.03 -11.99
CA THR A 16 16.16 14.27 -13.14
C THR A 16 15.06 14.03 -14.17
N LEU A 17 13.88 13.59 -13.73
CA LEU A 17 12.74 13.33 -14.61
C LEU A 17 12.26 14.59 -15.36
N LEU A 18 12.44 15.77 -14.78
CA LEU A 18 12.10 17.07 -15.40
C LEU A 18 13.08 17.49 -16.50
N VAL A 19 14.36 17.16 -16.35
CA VAL A 19 15.39 17.47 -17.37
C VAL A 19 15.13 16.64 -18.63
N ASP A 20 14.73 15.39 -18.45
CA ASP A 20 14.65 14.41 -19.53
C ASP A 20 13.35 14.49 -20.34
N CYS A 21 12.29 15.09 -19.80
CA CYS A 21 11.02 15.19 -20.54
C CYS A 21 10.12 16.34 -20.10
N GLU A 22 9.72 17.18 -21.05
CA GLU A 22 8.74 18.23 -20.77
C GLU A 22 7.33 17.71 -20.48
N SER A 23 7.04 16.42 -20.76
CA SER A 23 5.69 15.87 -20.62
C SER A 23 5.23 15.65 -19.19
N VAL A 24 6.16 15.42 -18.27
CA VAL A 24 5.88 15.19 -16.84
C VAL A 24 5.80 16.49 -16.05
N ARG A 25 6.29 17.60 -16.61
CA ARG A 25 6.32 18.91 -15.93
C ARG A 25 4.93 19.38 -15.48
N PRO A 26 3.86 19.29 -16.30
CA PRO A 26 2.52 19.70 -15.86
C PRO A 26 2.00 18.90 -14.66
N SER A 27 2.21 17.58 -14.62
CA SER A 27 1.72 16.75 -13.50
C SER A 27 2.51 17.02 -12.21
N ILE A 28 3.82 17.25 -12.32
CA ILE A 28 4.63 17.64 -11.17
C ILE A 28 4.14 18.97 -10.60
N ARG A 29 4.00 20.00 -11.46
CA ARG A 29 3.49 21.31 -11.04
C ARG A 29 2.11 21.21 -10.40
N ALA A 30 1.21 20.43 -10.98
CA ALA A 30 -0.13 20.22 -10.44
C ALA A 30 -0.08 19.74 -9.00
N ALA A 31 0.61 18.62 -8.72
CA ALA A 31 0.64 18.05 -7.37
C ALA A 31 1.42 18.93 -6.37
N THR A 32 2.53 19.56 -6.79
CA THR A 32 3.29 20.43 -5.89
C THR A 32 2.53 21.71 -5.54
N LEU A 33 1.81 22.30 -6.51
CA LEU A 33 0.97 23.47 -6.25
C LEU A 33 -0.25 23.10 -5.40
N ALA A 34 -0.86 21.93 -5.62
CA ALA A 34 -1.95 21.44 -4.78
C ALA A 34 -1.48 21.26 -3.33
N TYR A 35 -0.31 20.63 -3.12
CA TYR A 35 0.28 20.50 -1.79
C TYR A 35 0.57 21.87 -1.15
N TYR A 36 1.20 22.78 -1.90
CA TYR A 36 1.53 24.10 -1.39
C TYR A 36 0.27 24.92 -1.08
N ALA A 37 -0.76 24.84 -1.92
CA ALA A 37 -2.07 25.44 -1.67
C ALA A 37 -2.71 24.88 -0.39
N SER A 38 -2.63 23.56 -0.16
CA SER A 38 -3.14 22.97 1.08
C SER A 38 -2.40 23.45 2.33
N CYS A 39 -1.09 23.69 2.23
CA CYS A 39 -0.30 24.20 3.35
C CYS A 39 -0.53 25.69 3.62
N THR A 40 -0.81 26.47 2.58
CA THR A 40 -0.95 27.95 2.67
C THR A 40 -2.40 28.42 2.73
N ASN A 41 -3.34 27.53 2.47
CA ASN A 41 -4.77 27.82 2.33
C ASN A 41 -5.05 28.94 1.30
N ASP A 42 -4.32 28.93 0.17
CA ASP A 42 -4.42 29.95 -0.88
C ASP A 42 -5.23 29.44 -2.10
N PRO A 43 -6.46 29.95 -2.31
CA PRO A 43 -7.32 29.52 -3.42
C PRO A 43 -6.80 29.94 -4.81
N ALA A 44 -5.92 30.94 -4.90
CA ALA A 44 -5.31 31.31 -6.18
C ALA A 44 -4.31 30.25 -6.64
N ILE A 45 -3.52 29.72 -5.71
CA ILE A 45 -2.57 28.62 -5.97
C ILE A 45 -3.34 27.33 -6.27
N GLU A 46 -4.42 27.08 -5.55
CA GLU A 46 -5.32 25.94 -5.81
C GLU A 46 -5.85 25.98 -7.25
N LYS A 47 -6.36 27.13 -7.71
CA LYS A 47 -6.85 27.30 -9.09
C LYS A 47 -5.75 27.07 -10.12
N GLU A 48 -4.52 27.48 -9.82
CA GLU A 48 -3.38 27.24 -10.70
C GLU A 48 -2.99 25.75 -10.72
N ALA A 49 -3.03 25.06 -9.58
CA ALA A 49 -2.82 23.61 -9.49
C ALA A 49 -3.79 22.85 -10.40
N VAL A 50 -5.08 23.22 -10.37
CA VAL A 50 -6.13 22.63 -11.23
C VAL A 50 -5.84 22.87 -12.72
N ARG A 51 -5.35 24.05 -13.11
CA ARG A 51 -4.98 24.32 -14.51
C ARG A 51 -3.86 23.41 -14.99
N TRP A 52 -2.81 23.24 -14.18
CA TRP A 52 -1.73 22.31 -14.49
C TRP A 52 -2.18 20.86 -14.51
N TYR A 53 -3.12 20.47 -13.64
CA TYR A 53 -3.73 19.14 -13.63
C TYR A 53 -4.47 18.85 -14.94
N VAL A 54 -5.32 19.78 -15.40
CA VAL A 54 -6.03 19.64 -16.69
C VAL A 54 -5.06 19.56 -17.86
N ALA A 55 -4.00 20.38 -17.87
CA ALA A 55 -2.97 20.33 -18.90
C ALA A 55 -2.21 18.99 -18.90
N ALA A 56 -1.90 18.45 -17.72
CA ALA A 56 -1.26 17.15 -17.55
C ALA A 56 -2.14 16.01 -18.08
N LEU A 57 -3.44 16.01 -17.75
CA LEU A 57 -4.39 15.02 -18.27
C LEU A 57 -4.49 15.05 -19.79
N ALA A 58 -4.61 16.24 -20.39
CA ALA A 58 -4.67 16.39 -21.83
C ALA A 58 -3.42 15.82 -22.52
N ARG A 59 -2.24 16.11 -21.96
CA ARG A 59 -0.96 15.62 -22.48
C ARG A 59 -0.81 14.11 -22.30
N GLN A 60 -1.15 13.57 -21.13
CA GLN A 60 -1.08 12.14 -20.88
C GLN A 60 -2.00 11.37 -21.84
N ARG A 61 -3.24 11.84 -22.04
CA ARG A 61 -4.17 11.25 -23.02
C ARG A 61 -3.58 11.26 -24.43
N GLN A 62 -3.00 12.38 -24.87
CA GLN A 62 -2.36 12.46 -26.18
C GLN A 62 -1.19 11.48 -26.33
N CYS A 63 -0.34 11.34 -25.31
CA CYS A 63 0.76 10.39 -25.28
C CYS A 63 0.25 8.94 -25.37
N LEU A 64 -0.76 8.58 -24.58
CA LEU A 64 -1.37 7.25 -24.60
C LEU A 64 -2.04 6.96 -25.95
N SER A 65 -2.80 7.89 -26.52
CA SER A 65 -3.44 7.71 -27.83
C SER A 65 -2.42 7.46 -28.95
N ARG A 66 -1.30 8.20 -28.95
CA ARG A 66 -0.21 7.97 -29.93
C ARG A 66 0.41 6.58 -29.76
N ARG A 67 0.63 6.15 -28.52
CA ARG A 67 1.15 4.81 -28.21
C ARG A 67 0.19 3.72 -28.71
N TYR A 68 -1.10 3.83 -28.42
CA TYR A 68 -2.10 2.86 -28.88
C TYR A 68 -2.23 2.82 -30.40
N ALA A 69 -2.19 3.97 -31.08
CA ALA A 69 -2.19 4.04 -32.54
C ALA A 69 -0.97 3.33 -33.14
N ALA A 70 0.23 3.57 -32.59
CA ALA A 70 1.46 2.90 -33.03
C ALA A 70 1.42 1.38 -32.83
N ILE A 71 0.75 0.90 -31.77
CA ILE A 71 0.54 -0.54 -31.54
C ILE A 71 -0.39 -1.14 -32.61
N ALA A 72 -1.48 -0.43 -32.94
CA ALA A 72 -2.45 -0.88 -33.94
C ALA A 72 -1.85 -0.93 -35.36
N ASP A 73 -1.03 0.06 -35.74
CA ASP A 73 -0.48 0.18 -37.08
C ASP A 73 0.75 -0.72 -37.34
N HIS A 74 1.53 -1.05 -36.31
CA HIS A 74 2.80 -1.78 -36.47
C HIS A 74 2.82 -3.18 -35.84
N GLY A 75 1.67 -3.69 -35.40
CA GLY A 75 1.47 -5.12 -35.08
C GLY A 75 2.14 -5.66 -33.82
N ALA A 76 3.11 -4.94 -33.25
CA ALA A 76 3.63 -5.12 -31.90
C ALA A 76 4.66 -4.01 -31.64
N SER A 77 4.22 -2.82 -31.25
CA SER A 77 5.16 -1.94 -30.56
C SER A 77 5.33 -2.48 -29.15
N ASP A 78 6.40 -3.23 -28.94
CA ASP A 78 6.96 -3.64 -27.64
C ASP A 78 7.43 -2.40 -26.83
N SER A 79 6.70 -1.27 -26.95
CA SER A 79 7.05 0.00 -26.33
C SER A 79 6.91 -0.14 -24.82
N ILE A 80 8.04 -0.25 -24.16
CA ILE A 80 8.14 -0.25 -22.72
C ILE A 80 7.76 1.14 -22.22
N PRO A 81 6.84 1.29 -21.24
CA PRO A 81 6.55 2.57 -20.63
C PRO A 81 7.79 3.21 -20.00
N THR A 82 7.95 4.52 -20.19
CA THR A 82 9.08 5.27 -19.64
C THR A 82 8.84 5.64 -18.18
N ASP A 83 9.91 6.02 -17.46
CA ASP A 83 9.80 6.52 -16.09
C ASP A 83 8.92 7.77 -16.00
N GLN A 84 8.91 8.61 -17.03
CA GLN A 84 8.12 9.84 -17.07
C GLN A 84 6.62 9.57 -17.25
N GLU A 85 6.23 8.53 -17.99
CA GLU A 85 4.81 8.15 -18.12
C GLU A 85 4.26 7.60 -16.80
N ILE A 86 5.06 6.81 -16.09
CA ILE A 86 4.71 6.27 -14.76
C ILE A 86 4.68 7.41 -13.74
N CYS A 87 5.71 8.27 -13.72
CA CYS A 87 5.76 9.46 -12.88
C CYS A 87 4.56 10.38 -13.11
N THR A 88 4.16 10.60 -14.36
CA THR A 88 2.97 11.40 -14.69
C THR A 88 1.73 10.84 -13.99
N SER A 89 1.51 9.52 -14.09
CA SER A 89 0.38 8.85 -13.43
C SER A 89 0.46 8.93 -11.90
N MET A 90 1.65 8.75 -11.33
CA MET A 90 1.89 8.88 -9.88
C MET A 90 1.62 10.30 -9.37
N MET A 91 2.06 11.33 -10.10
CA MET A 91 1.84 12.72 -9.71
C MET A 91 0.36 13.13 -9.85
N LEU A 92 -0.34 12.63 -10.87
CA LEU A 92 -1.80 12.83 -10.99
C LEU A 92 -2.57 12.11 -9.87
N LEU A 93 -2.12 10.92 -9.46
CA LEU A 93 -2.64 10.22 -8.29
C LEU A 93 -2.46 11.07 -7.02
N TYR A 94 -1.28 11.64 -6.79
CA TYR A 94 -1.03 12.49 -5.62
C TYR A 94 -1.84 13.77 -5.65
N PHE A 95 -1.99 14.41 -6.82
CA PHE A 95 -2.91 15.53 -6.96
C PHE A 95 -4.32 15.16 -6.46
N GLU A 96 -4.87 14.03 -6.91
CA GLU A 96 -6.21 13.59 -6.52
C GLU A 96 -6.34 13.13 -5.05
N LEU A 97 -5.23 12.79 -4.39
CA LEU A 97 -5.22 12.53 -2.95
C LEU A 97 -5.21 13.82 -2.13
N ILE A 98 -4.56 14.88 -2.63
CA ILE A 98 -4.48 16.19 -1.95
C ILE A 98 -5.74 17.00 -2.21
N GLN A 99 -6.17 17.05 -3.47
CA GLN A 99 -7.29 17.86 -3.94
C GLN A 99 -8.21 16.99 -4.83
N PRO A 100 -9.07 16.17 -4.21
CA PRO A 100 -9.94 15.25 -4.95
C PRO A 100 -10.90 16.00 -5.86
N THR A 101 -10.89 15.67 -7.16
CA THR A 101 -11.86 16.19 -8.14
C THR A 101 -13.21 15.47 -8.07
N ALA A 102 -13.20 14.22 -7.57
CA ALA A 102 -14.39 13.41 -7.32
C ALA A 102 -14.07 12.35 -6.26
N THR A 103 -15.12 11.76 -5.68
CA THR A 103 -14.98 10.60 -4.78
C THR A 103 -14.17 9.50 -5.47
N ALA A 104 -13.08 9.08 -4.82
CA ALA A 104 -12.18 8.02 -5.31
C ALA A 104 -11.57 8.25 -6.71
N SER A 105 -11.46 9.51 -7.16
CA SER A 105 -10.82 9.89 -8.43
C SER A 105 -9.39 9.36 -8.58
N TRP A 106 -8.63 9.33 -7.47
CA TRP A 106 -7.25 8.82 -7.40
C TRP A 106 -7.12 7.35 -7.86
N ILE A 107 -8.19 6.53 -7.73
CA ILE A 107 -8.17 5.10 -8.10
C ILE A 107 -7.90 4.93 -9.60
N LYS A 108 -8.38 5.85 -10.45
CA LYS A 108 -8.17 5.75 -11.90
C LYS A 108 -6.69 5.94 -12.26
N HIS A 109 -6.03 6.92 -11.65
CA HIS A 109 -4.60 7.15 -11.84
C HIS A 109 -3.75 6.03 -11.24
N PHE A 110 -4.16 5.52 -10.08
CA PHE A 110 -3.57 4.35 -9.45
C PHE A 110 -3.62 3.12 -10.35
N SER A 111 -4.81 2.78 -10.87
CA SER A 111 -4.98 1.67 -11.79
C SER A 111 -4.15 1.85 -13.06
N GLY A 112 -4.15 3.06 -13.64
CA GLY A 112 -3.33 3.40 -14.79
C GLY A 112 -1.83 3.22 -14.52
N ALA A 113 -1.32 3.70 -13.38
CA ALA A 113 0.07 3.53 -12.99
C ALA A 113 0.44 2.04 -12.83
N CYS A 114 -0.44 1.23 -12.23
CA CYS A 114 -0.24 -0.21 -12.13
C CYS A 114 -0.19 -0.88 -13.50
N GLN A 115 -1.08 -0.50 -14.43
CA GLN A 115 -1.06 -1.05 -15.79
C GLN A 115 0.21 -0.68 -16.55
N LEU A 116 0.72 0.54 -16.39
CA LEU A 116 2.01 0.94 -16.97
C LEU A 116 3.16 0.10 -16.39
N MET A 117 3.15 -0.21 -15.10
CA MET A 117 4.13 -1.12 -14.48
C MET A 117 4.03 -2.55 -15.06
N VAL A 118 2.82 -3.07 -15.24
CA VAL A 118 2.59 -4.39 -15.88
C VAL A 118 3.15 -4.39 -17.30
N LEU A 119 2.83 -3.37 -18.10
CA LEU A 119 3.36 -3.22 -19.46
C LEU A 119 4.89 -3.08 -19.48
N ARG A 120 5.48 -2.47 -18.45
CA ARG A 120 6.93 -2.35 -18.31
C ARG A 120 7.62 -3.66 -17.98
N ARG A 121 6.89 -4.63 -17.41
CA ARG A 121 7.35 -5.96 -16.99
C ARG A 121 8.32 -5.92 -15.79
N PRO A 122 8.37 -7.00 -14.99
CA PRO A 122 9.19 -7.03 -13.76
C PRO A 122 10.68 -6.81 -14.00
N VAL A 123 11.23 -7.36 -15.08
CA VAL A 123 12.66 -7.27 -15.40
C VAL A 123 13.17 -5.83 -15.52
N ASN A 124 12.33 -4.93 -16.04
CA ASN A 124 12.68 -3.51 -16.24
C ASN A 124 12.41 -2.65 -15.00
N CYS A 125 11.92 -3.23 -13.90
CA CYS A 125 11.57 -2.53 -12.67
C CYS A 125 12.49 -2.87 -11.49
N ARG A 126 13.59 -3.60 -11.72
CA ARG A 126 14.47 -4.12 -10.64
C ARG A 126 15.41 -3.08 -10.05
N ARG A 127 15.63 -1.95 -10.73
CA ARG A 127 16.64 -0.94 -10.36
C ARG A 127 16.15 0.48 -10.63
N GLY A 128 16.89 1.45 -10.09
CA GLY A 128 16.64 2.87 -10.31
C GLY A 128 15.27 3.33 -9.82
N VAL A 129 14.75 4.40 -10.42
CA VAL A 129 13.47 5.00 -10.04
C VAL A 129 12.29 4.06 -10.27
N SER A 130 12.36 3.15 -11.26
CA SER A 130 11.30 2.19 -11.54
C SER A 130 11.09 1.18 -10.40
N ARG A 131 12.16 0.78 -9.70
CA ARG A 131 12.06 -0.02 -8.47
C ARG A 131 11.30 0.74 -7.39
N LEU A 132 11.60 2.02 -7.24
CA LEU A 132 10.96 2.86 -6.22
C LEU A 132 9.48 3.10 -6.55
N PHE A 133 9.12 3.32 -7.83
CA PHE A 133 7.72 3.35 -8.27
C PHE A 133 6.99 2.05 -7.96
N LEU A 134 7.62 0.91 -8.25
CA LEU A 134 7.06 -0.40 -7.95
C LEU A 134 6.75 -0.54 -6.45
N GLN A 135 7.72 -0.22 -5.60
CA GLN A 135 7.57 -0.28 -4.15
C GLN A 135 6.41 0.61 -3.69
N SER A 136 6.36 1.86 -4.14
CA SER A 136 5.29 2.80 -3.79
C SER A 136 3.91 2.31 -4.23
N LEU A 137 3.80 1.79 -5.46
CA LEU A 137 2.54 1.25 -5.98
C LEU A 137 2.12 -0.03 -5.28
N ARG A 138 3.06 -0.88 -4.85
CA ARG A 138 2.75 -2.11 -4.10
C ARG A 138 2.13 -1.79 -2.74
N VAL A 139 2.55 -0.73 -2.06
CA VAL A 139 1.92 -0.25 -0.82
C VAL A 139 0.46 0.12 -1.03
N LEU A 140 0.17 0.92 -2.07
CA LEU A 140 -1.20 1.28 -2.40
C LEU A 140 -2.02 0.06 -2.87
N ASN A 141 -1.39 -0.90 -3.57
CA ASN A 141 -2.02 -2.15 -3.96
C ASN A 141 -2.39 -2.99 -2.75
N VAL A 142 -1.57 -3.09 -1.71
CA VAL A 142 -1.94 -3.83 -0.48
C VAL A 142 -3.30 -3.35 0.01
N ARG A 143 -3.45 -2.04 0.20
CA ARG A 143 -4.71 -1.46 0.66
C ARG A 143 -5.87 -1.78 -0.29
N HIS A 144 -5.69 -1.50 -1.58
CA HIS A 144 -6.73 -1.75 -2.59
C HIS A 144 -7.14 -3.23 -2.64
N SER A 145 -6.16 -4.13 -2.64
CA SER A 145 -6.34 -5.57 -2.74
C SER A 145 -7.02 -6.17 -1.52
N ILE A 146 -6.66 -5.72 -0.30
CA ILE A 146 -7.34 -6.16 0.92
C ILE A 146 -8.77 -5.62 0.94
N LYS A 147 -8.97 -4.32 0.70
CA LYS A 147 -10.29 -3.70 0.75
C LYS A 147 -11.31 -4.33 -0.20
N PHE A 148 -10.88 -4.62 -1.43
CA PHE A 148 -11.75 -5.20 -2.46
C PHE A 148 -11.61 -6.72 -2.61
N HIS A 149 -10.82 -7.36 -1.73
CA HIS A 149 -10.43 -8.77 -1.82
C HIS A 149 -9.92 -9.18 -3.22
N ALA A 150 -9.28 -8.25 -3.94
CA ALA A 150 -8.83 -8.43 -5.31
C ALA A 150 -7.33 -8.72 -5.36
N LEU A 151 -6.91 -9.66 -6.20
CA LEU A 151 -5.49 -9.93 -6.42
C LEU A 151 -4.81 -8.73 -7.08
N SER A 152 -3.62 -8.39 -6.61
CA SER A 152 -2.82 -7.32 -7.22
C SER A 152 -2.12 -7.83 -8.49
N PRO A 153 -2.17 -7.06 -9.60
CA PRO A 153 -1.39 -7.39 -10.79
C PRO A 153 0.13 -7.27 -10.57
N LEU A 154 0.55 -6.59 -9.50
CA LEU A 154 1.95 -6.41 -9.09
C LEU A 154 2.40 -7.42 -8.03
N ALA A 155 1.64 -8.50 -7.84
CA ALA A 155 1.91 -9.57 -6.87
C ALA A 155 1.95 -10.97 -7.51
N SER A 156 2.05 -11.06 -8.84
CA SER A 156 2.19 -12.35 -9.50
C SER A 156 3.53 -13.02 -9.13
N ALA A 157 3.62 -14.34 -9.32
CA ALA A 157 4.86 -15.08 -9.10
C ALA A 157 6.05 -14.48 -9.89
N GLU A 158 5.80 -13.93 -11.08
CA GLU A 158 6.82 -13.26 -11.89
C GLU A 158 7.37 -12.00 -11.20
N TRP A 159 6.49 -11.21 -10.57
CA TRP A 159 6.88 -10.04 -9.78
C TRP A 159 7.67 -10.45 -8.55
N LEU A 160 7.21 -11.46 -7.80
CA LEU A 160 7.89 -11.98 -6.61
C LEU A 160 9.31 -12.48 -6.93
N GLN A 161 9.45 -13.34 -7.95
CA GLN A 161 10.75 -13.88 -8.38
C GLN A 161 11.70 -12.78 -8.86
N SER A 162 11.18 -11.70 -9.46
CA SER A 162 12.01 -10.60 -9.93
C SER A 162 12.69 -9.84 -8.79
N HIS A 163 12.08 -9.83 -7.60
CA HIS A 163 12.64 -9.22 -6.39
C HIS A 163 13.73 -10.10 -5.77
N GLU A 164 13.49 -11.42 -5.67
CA GLU A 164 14.44 -12.39 -5.10
C GLU A 164 15.81 -12.39 -5.79
N GLN A 165 15.86 -12.04 -7.08
CA GLN A 165 17.11 -11.97 -7.86
C GLN A 165 17.94 -10.71 -7.60
N VAL A 166 17.52 -9.83 -6.70
CA VAL A 166 18.28 -8.65 -6.28
C VAL A 166 18.81 -8.92 -4.87
N ASP A 167 20.13 -8.87 -4.68
CA ASP A 167 20.86 -9.15 -3.42
C ASP A 167 20.47 -8.24 -2.21
N THR A 168 19.41 -7.44 -2.32
CA THR A 168 18.95 -6.44 -1.35
C THR A 168 17.42 -6.42 -1.20
N VAL A 169 16.77 -7.58 -1.14
CA VAL A 169 15.36 -7.64 -0.69
C VAL A 169 15.36 -7.30 0.80
N GLY A 170 14.93 -6.09 1.14
CA GLY A 170 14.78 -5.69 2.54
C GLY A 170 13.47 -6.20 3.11
N ASP A 171 13.38 -6.36 4.44
CA ASP A 171 12.19 -6.84 5.18
C ASP A 171 10.86 -6.20 4.72
N SER A 172 10.96 -4.93 4.35
CA SER A 172 9.86 -4.13 3.86
C SER A 172 9.24 -4.59 2.52
N ASP A 173 9.98 -5.26 1.63
CA ASP A 173 9.42 -5.80 0.38
C ASP A 173 8.66 -7.12 0.67
N GLU A 174 9.16 -7.90 1.63
CA GLU A 174 8.60 -9.19 2.03
C GLU A 174 7.29 -9.05 2.81
N VAL A 175 7.18 -8.08 3.73
CA VAL A 175 5.90 -7.82 4.41
C VAL A 175 4.79 -7.43 3.41
N LEU A 176 5.15 -6.70 2.34
CA LEU A 176 4.21 -6.40 1.26
C LEU A 176 3.85 -7.67 0.48
N ASP A 177 4.78 -8.61 0.27
CA ASP A 177 4.49 -9.88 -0.40
C ASP A 177 3.47 -10.71 0.41
N ILE A 178 3.64 -10.78 1.73
CA ILE A 178 2.69 -11.43 2.64
C ILE A 178 1.31 -10.77 2.51
N LEU A 179 1.26 -9.44 2.65
CA LEU A 179 0.00 -8.69 2.59
C LEU A 179 -0.70 -8.80 1.24
N LEU A 180 0.05 -8.84 0.14
CA LEU A 180 -0.50 -9.01 -1.22
C LEU A 180 -0.98 -10.44 -1.51
N ALA A 181 -0.54 -11.44 -0.73
CA ALA A 181 -1.02 -12.82 -0.83
C ALA A 181 -2.37 -13.05 -0.12
N LEU A 182 -2.66 -12.31 0.96
CA LEU A 182 -3.88 -12.44 1.77
C LEU A 182 -5.22 -12.29 1.02
N PRO A 183 -5.38 -11.41 0.01
CA PRO A 183 -6.62 -11.29 -0.77
C PRO A 183 -7.08 -12.62 -1.37
N ALA A 184 -6.17 -13.52 -1.75
CA ALA A 184 -6.52 -14.85 -2.26
C ALA A 184 -7.33 -15.66 -1.23
N TYR A 185 -6.96 -15.56 0.05
CA TYR A 185 -7.60 -16.25 1.16
C TYR A 185 -8.95 -15.59 1.52
N LEU A 186 -8.99 -14.25 1.52
CA LEU A 186 -10.21 -13.49 1.78
C LEU A 186 -11.29 -13.73 0.71
N SER A 187 -10.89 -13.75 -0.57
CA SER A 187 -11.78 -14.07 -1.69
C SER A 187 -12.30 -15.51 -1.65
N GLY A 188 -11.41 -16.47 -1.38
CA GLY A 188 -11.79 -17.89 -1.24
C GLY A 188 -12.88 -18.09 -0.19
N ARG A 189 -12.72 -17.44 0.96
CA ARG A 189 -13.69 -17.51 2.05
C ARG A 189 -15.03 -16.86 1.71
N GLN A 190 -15.05 -15.70 1.05
CA GLN A 190 -16.33 -15.10 0.62
C GLN A 190 -17.11 -16.01 -0.32
N ARG A 191 -16.40 -16.73 -1.19
CA ARG A 191 -17.02 -17.73 -2.07
C ARG A 191 -17.57 -18.91 -1.28
N GLU A 192 -16.81 -19.44 -0.33
CA GLU A 192 -17.25 -20.54 0.54
C GLU A 192 -18.46 -20.17 1.40
N MET A 193 -18.51 -18.96 1.96
CA MET A 193 -19.69 -18.48 2.69
C MET A 193 -20.95 -18.44 1.81
N ARG A 194 -20.81 -18.15 0.51
CA ARG A 194 -21.92 -18.16 -0.45
C ARG A 194 -22.30 -19.58 -0.88
N GLU A 195 -21.34 -20.49 -0.97
CA GLU A 195 -21.50 -21.87 -1.44
C GLU A 195 -21.87 -22.86 -0.32
N ALA A 196 -21.65 -22.51 0.95
CA ALA A 196 -21.95 -23.34 2.13
C ALA A 196 -23.45 -23.70 2.27
N CYS A 197 -24.34 -23.05 1.52
CA CYS A 197 -25.73 -23.48 1.40
C CYS A 197 -25.89 -24.82 0.63
N ASN A 198 -24.88 -25.29 -0.12
CA ASN A 198 -25.07 -26.36 -1.12
C ASN A 198 -24.07 -27.54 -1.06
N SER A 199 -23.07 -27.58 -0.16
CA SER A 199 -22.14 -28.72 -0.15
C SER A 199 -21.38 -28.94 1.17
N SER A 200 -21.21 -30.21 1.54
CA SER A 200 -20.24 -30.67 2.53
C SER A 200 -18.82 -30.52 1.97
N SER A 201 -17.98 -29.70 2.61
CA SER A 201 -16.56 -29.58 2.26
C SER A 201 -15.83 -30.91 2.47
N SER A 202 -14.98 -31.30 1.50
CA SER A 202 -14.19 -32.52 1.62
C SER A 202 -13.02 -32.33 2.60
N VAL A 203 -12.76 -33.33 3.45
CA VAL A 203 -11.66 -33.33 4.43
C VAL A 203 -10.29 -32.95 3.83
N PRO A 204 -9.89 -33.41 2.63
CA PRO A 204 -8.61 -33.01 2.03
C PRO A 204 -8.48 -31.51 1.77
N ARG A 205 -9.58 -30.83 1.44
CA ARG A 205 -9.59 -29.37 1.20
C ARG A 205 -9.31 -28.59 2.48
N ILE A 206 -9.93 -29.01 3.60
CA ILE A 206 -9.74 -28.42 4.92
C ILE A 206 -8.28 -28.53 5.38
N VAL A 207 -7.67 -29.71 5.21
CA VAL A 207 -6.27 -29.93 5.60
C VAL A 207 -5.32 -29.06 4.76
N ALA A 208 -5.54 -28.99 3.44
CA ALA A 208 -4.72 -28.16 2.55
C ALA A 208 -4.88 -26.65 2.81
N GLU A 209 -6.04 -26.20 3.26
CA GLU A 209 -6.26 -24.81 3.67
C GLU A 209 -5.57 -24.49 4.99
N LYS A 210 -5.69 -25.35 6.00
CA LYS A 210 -4.97 -25.19 7.28
C LYS A 210 -3.47 -25.09 7.05
N ALA A 211 -2.90 -25.98 6.23
CA ALA A 211 -1.48 -25.98 5.91
C ALA A 211 -1.03 -24.65 5.27
N ARG A 212 -1.79 -24.12 4.30
CA ARG A 212 -1.46 -22.85 3.64
C ARG A 212 -1.48 -21.65 4.60
N ILE A 213 -2.43 -21.61 5.55
CA ILE A 213 -2.47 -20.55 6.57
C ILE A 213 -1.30 -20.69 7.55
N ILE A 214 -0.93 -21.93 7.92
CA ILE A 214 0.25 -22.19 8.74
C ILE A 214 1.52 -21.71 8.03
N ASP A 215 1.64 -21.94 6.72
CA ASP A 215 2.78 -21.45 5.93
C ASP A 215 2.86 -19.92 5.93
N LEU A 216 1.71 -19.22 5.81
CA LEU A 216 1.66 -17.76 5.96
C LEU A 216 2.09 -17.28 7.35
N LEU A 217 1.66 -17.95 8.42
CA LEU A 217 2.07 -17.62 9.78
C LEU A 217 3.58 -17.80 9.95
N HIS A 218 4.14 -18.92 9.50
CA HIS A 218 5.58 -19.14 9.55
C HIS A 218 6.37 -18.10 8.76
N TRP A 219 5.86 -17.72 7.58
CA TRP A 219 6.47 -16.67 6.77
C TRP A 219 6.45 -15.33 7.50
N LEU A 220 5.32 -14.96 8.11
CA LEU A 220 5.19 -13.75 8.91
C LEU A 220 6.15 -13.75 10.12
N SER A 221 6.18 -14.82 10.90
CA SER A 221 7.08 -14.94 12.07
C SER A 221 8.55 -14.86 11.68
N LYS A 222 8.93 -15.43 10.53
CA LYS A 222 10.29 -15.32 9.99
C LYS A 222 10.62 -13.88 9.59
N CYS A 223 9.69 -13.19 8.93
CA CYS A 223 9.83 -11.77 8.58
C CYS A 223 10.00 -10.90 9.84
N GLU A 224 9.14 -11.11 10.84
CA GLU A 224 9.17 -10.39 12.12
C GLU A 224 10.45 -10.64 12.93
N SER A 225 10.96 -11.89 12.93
CA SER A 225 12.20 -12.23 13.62
C SER A 225 13.40 -11.50 13.02
N ARG A 226 13.48 -11.40 11.69
CA ARG A 226 14.52 -10.61 11.00
C ARG A 226 14.38 -9.14 11.31
N TYR A 227 13.18 -8.59 11.15
CA TYR A 227 12.91 -7.18 11.44
C TYR A 227 13.30 -6.81 12.87
N SER A 228 12.94 -7.65 13.86
CA SER A 228 13.29 -7.46 15.27
C SER A 228 14.79 -7.59 15.51
N SER A 229 15.49 -8.51 14.83
CA SER A 229 16.94 -8.64 14.97
C SER A 229 17.70 -7.42 14.44
N GLU A 230 17.18 -6.81 13.37
CA GLU A 230 17.79 -5.64 12.74
C GLU A 230 17.42 -4.32 13.44
N HIS A 231 16.20 -4.22 13.99
CA HIS A 231 15.62 -2.97 14.50
C HIS A 231 15.28 -3.00 16.00
N GLY A 232 15.56 -4.10 16.71
CA GLY A 232 15.17 -4.28 18.13
C GLY A 232 15.71 -3.22 19.07
N ARG A 233 16.86 -2.59 18.77
CA ARG A 233 17.39 -1.44 19.52
C ARG A 233 16.79 -0.10 19.10
N GLU A 234 16.32 0.04 17.86
CA GLU A 234 15.75 1.29 17.33
C GLU A 234 14.26 1.40 17.66
N HIS A 235 13.52 0.30 17.72
CA HIS A 235 12.09 0.30 18.05
C HIS A 235 11.81 0.68 19.51
N GLU A 236 12.65 0.25 20.47
CA GLU A 236 12.60 0.72 21.86
C GLU A 236 12.98 2.21 22.00
N LEU A 237 13.87 2.70 21.13
CA LEU A 237 14.29 4.10 21.10
C LEU A 237 13.30 5.01 20.35
N MET A 238 12.57 4.52 19.33
CA MET A 238 11.53 5.28 18.63
C MET A 238 10.25 5.41 19.45
N ILE A 239 9.92 4.43 20.30
CA ILE A 239 8.85 4.58 21.31
C ILE A 239 9.20 5.69 22.32
N ASN A 240 10.49 5.95 22.55
CA ASN A 240 11.00 6.98 23.48
C ASN A 240 11.44 8.29 22.79
N ARG A 241 11.53 8.34 21.45
CA ARG A 241 11.82 9.58 20.73
C ARG A 241 10.49 10.22 20.37
N ASP A 242 10.26 11.42 20.90
CA ASP A 242 9.17 12.34 20.52
C ASP A 242 9.20 12.77 19.03
N GLN A 243 10.06 12.16 18.20
CA GLN A 243 10.10 12.37 16.77
C GLN A 243 9.55 11.12 16.09
N CYS A 244 8.24 11.12 15.81
CA CYS A 244 7.75 10.40 14.65
C CYS A 244 8.52 10.96 13.45
N ASP A 245 9.37 10.15 12.82
CA ASP A 245 9.97 10.50 11.53
C ASP A 245 8.81 10.51 10.52
N LEU A 246 8.15 11.66 10.39
CA LEU A 246 6.92 11.90 9.63
C LEU A 246 7.16 11.80 8.12
N GLY A 247 7.84 10.74 7.67
CA GLY A 247 8.15 10.45 6.28
C GLY A 247 9.02 11.50 5.60
N SER A 248 9.74 11.08 4.57
CA SER A 248 10.46 11.98 3.65
C SER A 248 9.51 12.76 2.71
N GLY A 249 8.23 12.93 3.08
CA GLY A 249 7.18 13.46 2.22
C GLY A 249 6.60 12.46 1.20
N ASP A 250 7.06 11.20 1.20
CA ASP A 250 6.53 10.16 0.31
C ASP A 250 5.23 9.57 0.85
N PHE A 251 4.15 9.73 0.07
CA PHE A 251 2.82 9.15 0.36
C PHE A 251 2.82 7.63 0.51
N CYS A 252 3.86 6.96 0.00
CA CYS A 252 3.96 5.51 0.01
C CYS A 252 5.03 4.99 0.97
N TYR A 253 5.53 5.84 1.87
CA TYR A 253 6.26 5.35 3.05
C TYR A 253 5.28 4.59 3.97
N PHE A 254 5.78 3.61 4.71
CA PHE A 254 5.00 2.89 5.73
C PHE A 254 5.92 2.38 6.83
N ASP A 255 5.32 2.20 8.01
CA ASP A 255 5.97 1.50 9.12
C ASP A 255 5.86 -0.01 8.94
N VAL A 256 7.01 -0.70 8.91
CA VAL A 256 7.07 -2.15 8.70
C VAL A 256 6.40 -2.87 9.87
N GLY A 257 6.57 -2.39 11.11
CA GLY A 257 5.92 -2.95 12.30
C GLY A 257 4.40 -2.94 12.18
N ALA A 258 3.81 -1.78 11.84
CA ALA A 258 2.38 -1.66 11.64
C ALA A 258 1.84 -2.54 10.50
N MET A 259 2.64 -2.76 9.44
CA MET A 259 2.27 -3.67 8.34
C MET A 259 2.33 -5.14 8.76
N LEU A 260 3.33 -5.54 9.55
CA LEU A 260 3.40 -6.88 10.15
C LEU A 260 2.21 -7.12 11.08
N ASP A 261 1.87 -6.11 11.90
CA ASP A 261 0.71 -6.18 12.79
C ASP A 261 -0.60 -6.31 12.01
N SER A 262 -0.74 -5.55 10.93
CA SER A 262 -1.89 -5.63 10.03
C SER A 262 -2.01 -7.02 9.38
N ALA A 263 -0.90 -7.60 8.91
CA ALA A 263 -0.88 -8.94 8.35
C ALA A 263 -1.34 -9.99 9.37
N MET A 264 -0.82 -9.92 10.61
CA MET A 264 -1.23 -10.83 11.67
C MET A 264 -2.72 -10.71 11.99
N ILE A 265 -3.26 -9.49 12.05
CA ILE A 265 -4.69 -9.28 12.36
C ILE A 265 -5.58 -9.92 11.30
N ILE A 266 -5.23 -9.79 10.02
CA ILE A 266 -5.98 -10.40 8.91
C ILE A 266 -5.86 -11.93 8.95
N ILE A 267 -4.66 -12.46 9.19
CA ILE A 267 -4.44 -13.92 9.30
C ILE A 267 -5.23 -14.48 10.49
N ALA A 268 -5.20 -13.82 11.64
CA ALA A 268 -5.99 -14.19 12.80
C ALA A 268 -7.49 -14.19 12.48
N TYR A 269 -8.00 -13.19 11.76
CA TYR A 269 -9.39 -13.17 11.32
C TYR A 269 -9.75 -14.37 10.42
N LEU A 270 -8.84 -14.80 9.53
CA LEU A 270 -9.02 -16.01 8.73
C LEU A 270 -9.11 -17.25 9.64
N ILE A 271 -8.20 -17.40 10.60
CA ILE A 271 -8.16 -18.53 11.55
C ILE A 271 -9.41 -18.58 12.44
N LEU A 272 -9.74 -17.47 13.11
CA LEU A 272 -10.84 -17.39 14.08
C LEU A 272 -12.20 -17.66 13.46
N SER A 273 -12.33 -17.44 12.14
CA SER A 273 -13.53 -17.77 11.41
C SER A 273 -13.72 -19.25 11.08
N GLN A 274 -12.64 -20.02 11.08
CA GLN A 274 -12.62 -21.42 10.69
C GLN A 274 -12.76 -22.33 11.93
N ARG A 275 -13.86 -22.17 12.68
CA ARG A 275 -14.07 -22.85 13.97
C ARG A 275 -13.97 -24.38 13.92
N SER A 276 -14.23 -24.98 12.76
CA SER A 276 -14.15 -26.44 12.55
C SER A 276 -12.74 -26.97 12.27
N ILE A 277 -11.80 -26.09 11.93
CA ILE A 277 -10.45 -26.46 11.47
C ILE A 277 -9.41 -26.31 12.59
N TRP A 278 -9.63 -25.35 13.48
CA TRP A 278 -8.69 -24.95 14.51
C TRP A 278 -9.19 -25.33 15.90
N SER A 279 -8.29 -25.82 16.75
CA SER A 279 -8.60 -26.17 18.13
C SER A 279 -9.00 -24.91 18.93
N GLN A 280 -9.60 -25.11 20.11
CA GLN A 280 -9.93 -23.98 20.97
C GLN A 280 -8.66 -23.27 21.48
N ASP A 281 -7.63 -24.04 21.85
CA ASP A 281 -6.37 -23.49 22.36
C ASP A 281 -5.60 -22.70 21.29
N GLU A 282 -5.54 -23.22 20.06
CA GLU A 282 -4.96 -22.52 18.91
C GLU A 282 -5.68 -21.17 18.68
N ARG A 283 -7.01 -21.17 18.73
CA ARG A 283 -7.81 -19.95 18.53
C ARG A 283 -7.64 -18.95 19.66
N ASN A 284 -7.59 -19.39 20.91
CA ASN A 284 -7.37 -18.49 22.05
C ASN A 284 -6.02 -17.78 21.93
N SER A 285 -4.94 -18.52 21.64
CA SER A 285 -3.60 -17.94 21.46
C SER A 285 -3.56 -16.93 20.31
N ILE A 286 -4.19 -17.26 19.18
CA ILE A 286 -4.26 -16.35 18.01
C ILE A 286 -5.13 -15.11 18.31
N GLN A 287 -6.20 -15.26 19.09
CA GLN A 287 -7.05 -14.15 19.50
C GLN A 287 -6.33 -13.18 20.43
N GLU A 288 -5.58 -13.69 21.42
CA GLU A 288 -4.76 -12.87 22.31
C GLU A 288 -3.73 -12.05 21.53
N GLU A 289 -3.06 -12.68 20.56
CA GLU A 289 -2.08 -12.02 19.72
C GLU A 289 -2.71 -10.97 18.79
N GLN A 290 -3.87 -11.27 18.20
CA GLN A 290 -4.64 -10.30 17.41
C GLN A 290 -5.04 -9.09 18.27
N HIS A 291 -5.52 -9.33 19.50
CA HIS A 291 -5.92 -8.29 20.42
C HIS A 291 -4.73 -7.39 20.77
N ARG A 292 -3.57 -7.96 21.10
CA ARG A 292 -2.34 -7.23 21.40
C ARG A 292 -1.94 -6.30 20.25
N ARG A 293 -1.89 -6.80 19.03
CA ARG A 293 -1.48 -6.03 17.83
C ARG A 293 -2.49 -4.96 17.44
N SER A 294 -3.78 -5.25 17.56
CA SER A 294 -4.84 -4.27 17.32
C SER A 294 -4.73 -3.10 18.31
N THR A 295 -4.48 -3.38 19.58
CA THR A 295 -4.21 -2.37 20.61
C THR A 295 -2.98 -1.52 20.25
N THR A 296 -1.87 -2.15 19.83
CA THR A 296 -0.66 -1.43 19.41
C THR A 296 -0.95 -0.42 18.30
N ILE A 297 -1.66 -0.83 17.23
CA ILE A 297 -2.01 0.06 16.11
C ILE A 297 -2.84 1.25 16.60
N VAL A 298 -3.90 1.01 17.39
CA VAL A 298 -4.79 2.07 17.89
C VAL A 298 -4.05 3.05 18.80
N LEU A 299 -3.21 2.55 19.73
CA LEU A 299 -2.42 3.38 20.63
C LEU A 299 -1.38 4.21 19.87
N ASN A 300 -0.72 3.63 18.87
CA ASN A 300 0.25 4.34 18.03
C ASN A 300 -0.44 5.47 17.25
N ALA A 301 -1.60 5.20 16.64
CA ALA A 301 -2.37 6.23 15.94
C ALA A 301 -2.79 7.38 16.87
N HIS A 302 -3.28 7.08 18.07
CA HIS A 302 -3.59 8.10 19.07
C HIS A 302 -2.36 8.93 19.48
N ARG A 303 -1.21 8.28 19.70
CA ARG A 303 0.03 8.98 20.03
C ARG A 303 0.45 9.91 18.89
N THR A 304 0.43 9.44 17.65
CA THR A 304 0.80 10.25 16.48
C THR A 304 -0.11 11.47 16.33
N LEU A 305 -1.43 11.31 16.48
CA LEU A 305 -2.37 12.42 16.41
C LEU A 305 -2.15 13.43 17.55
N LYS A 306 -1.90 12.95 18.77
CA LYS A 306 -1.60 13.82 19.92
C LYS A 306 -0.33 14.64 19.72
N LEU A 307 0.68 14.07 19.07
CA LEU A 307 1.94 14.76 18.76
C LEU A 307 1.80 15.74 17.57
N ASN A 308 0.71 15.68 16.80
CA ASN A 308 0.49 16.50 15.61
C ASN A 308 -0.89 17.21 15.68
N PRO A 309 -1.09 18.14 16.64
CA PRO A 309 -2.38 18.80 16.84
C PRO A 309 -2.80 19.69 15.67
N ASP A 310 -1.84 20.21 14.91
CA ASP A 310 -2.09 21.08 13.74
C ASP A 310 -2.52 20.31 12.48
N GLY A 311 -2.68 18.98 12.61
CA GLY A 311 -3.02 18.08 11.53
C GLY A 311 -1.83 17.28 11.03
N LEU A 312 -2.13 16.29 10.19
CA LEU A 312 -1.14 15.39 9.62
C LEU A 312 -0.87 15.78 8.19
N ASN A 313 0.38 15.63 7.75
CA ASN A 313 0.64 15.70 6.32
C ASN A 313 -0.08 14.53 5.62
N PRO A 314 -0.58 14.73 4.38
CA PRO A 314 -1.33 13.70 3.65
C PRO A 314 -0.60 12.36 3.49
N GLY A 315 0.74 12.36 3.43
CA GLY A 315 1.53 11.12 3.34
C GLY A 315 1.56 10.34 4.65
N THR A 316 1.69 11.01 5.79
CA THR A 316 1.57 10.41 7.11
C THR A 316 0.17 9.86 7.32
N CYS A 317 -0.87 10.54 6.85
CA CYS A 317 -2.25 10.03 6.92
C CYS A 317 -2.36 8.61 6.35
N LEU A 318 -1.81 8.37 5.16
CA LEU A 318 -1.86 7.04 4.53
C LEU A 318 -1.11 5.94 5.30
N GLN A 319 -0.08 6.29 6.07
CA GLN A 319 0.75 5.33 6.79
C GLN A 319 -0.01 4.56 7.86
N PHE A 320 -0.93 5.22 8.57
CA PHE A 320 -1.70 4.59 9.64
C PHE A 320 -3.17 4.37 9.25
N VAL A 321 -3.65 4.96 8.15
CA VAL A 321 -4.98 4.65 7.61
C VAL A 321 -5.14 3.16 7.30
N PHE A 322 -4.20 2.55 6.57
CA PHE A 322 -4.34 1.13 6.23
C PHE A 322 -4.38 0.22 7.48
N PRO A 323 -3.44 0.35 8.43
CA PRO A 323 -3.51 -0.39 9.70
C PRO A 323 -4.83 -0.19 10.46
N LEU A 324 -5.36 1.04 10.52
CA LEU A 324 -6.65 1.30 11.16
C LEU A 324 -7.84 0.72 10.39
N GLU A 325 -7.82 0.75 9.05
CA GLU A 325 -8.82 0.06 8.21
C GLU A 325 -8.79 -1.44 8.49
N VAL A 326 -7.60 -2.02 8.70
CA VAL A 326 -7.44 -3.43 9.07
C VAL A 326 -8.02 -3.72 10.45
N VAL A 327 -7.70 -2.93 11.48
CA VAL A 327 -8.26 -3.11 12.82
C VAL A 327 -9.78 -2.97 12.81
N SER A 328 -10.30 -1.89 12.22
CA SER A 328 -11.74 -1.62 12.15
C SER A 328 -12.53 -2.69 11.39
N THR A 329 -11.91 -3.38 10.43
CA THR A 329 -12.56 -4.41 9.63
C THR A 329 -12.40 -5.82 10.22
N TYR A 330 -11.21 -6.16 10.72
CA TYR A 330 -10.83 -7.55 10.97
C TYR A 330 -10.55 -7.88 12.44
N SER A 331 -10.53 -6.90 13.37
CA SER A 331 -10.40 -7.21 14.79
C SER A 331 -11.59 -8.01 15.32
N SER A 332 -11.30 -8.97 16.19
CA SER A 332 -12.31 -9.75 16.92
C SER A 332 -12.96 -8.95 18.06
N ASP A 333 -12.33 -7.87 18.52
CA ASP A 333 -12.82 -7.00 19.60
C ASP A 333 -13.58 -5.80 19.03
N GLU A 334 -14.85 -5.66 19.41
CA GLU A 334 -15.72 -4.60 18.96
C GLU A 334 -15.26 -3.20 19.40
N LEU A 335 -14.72 -3.08 20.61
CA LEU A 335 -14.23 -1.79 21.13
C LEU A 335 -13.02 -1.31 20.35
N GLN A 336 -12.13 -2.23 19.95
CA GLN A 336 -10.98 -1.89 19.10
C GLN A 336 -11.43 -1.48 17.71
N ARG A 337 -12.45 -2.15 17.14
CA ARG A 337 -13.01 -1.78 15.84
C ARG A 337 -13.60 -0.37 15.87
N GLU A 338 -14.39 -0.08 16.90
CA GLU A 338 -15.02 1.23 17.09
C GLU A 338 -13.96 2.32 17.31
N ALA A 339 -12.96 2.06 18.17
CA ALA A 339 -11.87 3.01 18.39
C ALA A 339 -11.10 3.33 17.10
N ALA A 340 -10.76 2.30 16.31
CA ALA A 340 -10.09 2.50 15.02
C ALA A 340 -10.98 3.29 14.04
N GLN A 341 -12.28 3.00 13.98
CA GLN A 341 -13.22 3.74 13.13
C GLN A 341 -13.36 5.20 13.57
N ASN A 342 -13.46 5.47 14.87
CA ASN A 342 -13.55 6.83 15.41
C ASN A 342 -12.30 7.66 15.07
N ILE A 343 -11.11 7.03 15.05
CA ILE A 343 -9.88 7.70 14.60
C ILE A 343 -9.96 8.02 13.10
N LEU A 344 -10.38 7.07 12.27
CA LEU A 344 -10.55 7.27 10.83
C LEU A 344 -11.56 8.39 10.53
N ASP A 345 -12.68 8.41 11.24
CA ASP A 345 -13.70 9.45 11.08
C ASP A 345 -13.17 10.82 11.54
N GLY A 346 -12.41 10.85 12.64
CA GLY A 346 -11.80 12.06 13.19
C GLY A 346 -10.77 12.73 12.27
N ILE A 347 -10.06 11.96 11.44
CA ILE A 347 -9.16 12.49 10.40
C ILE A 347 -9.87 12.76 9.07
N GLY A 348 -11.19 12.66 9.02
CA GLY A 348 -11.99 12.88 7.81
C GLY A 348 -11.88 11.76 6.77
N TRP A 349 -11.43 10.57 7.17
CA TRP A 349 -11.31 9.41 6.28
C TRP A 349 -12.65 8.68 6.19
N ALA A 350 -13.56 9.20 5.37
CA ALA A 350 -14.83 8.53 5.09
C ALA A 350 -14.58 7.18 4.36
N ARG A 351 -15.43 6.18 4.65
CA ARG A 351 -15.45 4.88 3.94
C ARG A 351 -15.69 5.11 2.43
N LEU A 352 -14.61 5.27 1.66
CA LEU A 352 -14.63 5.28 0.19
C LEU A 352 -15.07 3.94 -0.39
#